data_AF-W6L061-F1
#
_entry.id   AF-W6L061-F1
#
_cell.length_a   1.000
_cell.length_b   1.000
_cell.length_c   1.000
_cell.angle_alpha   90.00
_cell.angle_beta   90.00
_cell.angle_gamma   90.00
#
_symmetry.space_group_name_H-M   'P 1'
#
loop_
_entity.id
_entity.type
_entity.pdbx_description
1 polymer ?
#
loop_
_entity_poly.entity_id
_entity_poly.type
_entity_poly.pdbx_seq_one_letter_code
_entity_poly.pdbx_strand_id
1 'polypeptide(L)'
;MDRGAAYLAHGCARDLPVAVELWQALLPRRKGEKATADTARIARECGRLLHYLRRPLAKEVLEAACAYSIEVHGRHSVERALVMGCLAPYLDLTDASVEAIEECVVILDDKLSSMEVVLSKEETKMLLETVFVLTMCKGQILTEMGKKTPESIWSLLENTEARLKQLN
;
A
#
# COMPACT_ATOMS: atom_id res chain seq x y z
N MET A 1 -5.26 -26.55 1.38
CA MET A 1 -6.30 -25.50 1.29
C MET A 1 -5.57 -24.17 1.18
N ASP A 2 -5.73 -23.46 0.06
CA ASP A 2 -5.01 -22.20 -0.21
C ASP A 2 -5.50 -21.10 0.75
N ARG A 3 -4.65 -20.73 1.71
CA ARG A 3 -4.98 -19.77 2.76
C ARG A 3 -5.29 -18.38 2.19
N GLY A 4 -4.74 -18.04 1.02
CA GLY A 4 -5.04 -16.78 0.36
C GLY A 4 -6.38 -16.79 -0.37
N ALA A 5 -6.85 -17.94 -0.86
CA ALA A 5 -8.19 -18.08 -1.43
C ALA A 5 -9.28 -17.98 -0.35
N ALA A 6 -9.05 -18.57 0.82
CA ALA A 6 -9.92 -18.41 1.99
C ALA A 6 -9.95 -16.93 2.45
N TYR A 7 -8.81 -16.25 2.44
CA TYR A 7 -8.76 -14.83 2.76
C TYR A 7 -9.49 -13.95 1.74
N LEU A 8 -9.39 -14.20 0.43
CA LEU A 8 -10.17 -13.45 -0.55
C LEU A 8 -11.68 -13.64 -0.36
N ALA A 9 -12.12 -14.83 0.05
CA ALA A 9 -13.51 -15.10 0.39
C ALA A 9 -13.98 -14.36 1.66
N HIS A 10 -13.10 -14.14 2.65
CA HIS A 10 -13.43 -13.48 3.93
C HIS A 10 -13.06 -11.97 3.99
N GLY A 11 -12.12 -11.50 3.17
CA GLY A 11 -11.72 -10.11 3.06
C GLY A 11 -12.83 -9.22 2.47
N CYS A 12 -13.68 -9.79 1.62
CA CYS A 12 -14.95 -9.18 1.21
C CYS A 12 -15.96 -9.04 2.37
N ALA A 13 -15.85 -9.88 3.41
CA ALA A 13 -16.74 -9.86 4.59
C ALA A 13 -16.23 -8.96 5.74
N ARG A 14 -15.02 -8.38 5.63
CA ARG A 14 -14.42 -7.48 6.65
C ARG A 14 -14.36 -8.08 8.07
N ASP A 15 -14.07 -9.37 8.17
CA ASP A 15 -14.05 -10.09 9.44
C ASP A 15 -12.78 -9.80 10.25
N LEU A 16 -12.91 -8.92 11.26
CA LEU A 16 -11.81 -8.51 12.14
C LEU A 16 -11.20 -9.67 12.93
N PRO A 17 -11.98 -10.55 13.59
CA PRO A 17 -11.46 -11.79 14.20
C PRO A 17 -10.52 -12.58 13.29
N VAL A 18 -10.92 -12.82 12.03
CA VAL A 18 -10.11 -13.57 11.07
C VAL A 18 -8.79 -12.86 10.75
N ALA A 19 -8.82 -11.54 10.59
CA ALA A 19 -7.61 -10.75 10.34
C ALA A 19 -6.61 -10.83 11.50
N VAL A 20 -7.12 -10.79 12.74
CA VAL A 20 -6.32 -10.90 13.96
C VAL A 20 -5.73 -12.30 14.10
N GLU A 21 -6.52 -13.34 13.88
CA GLU A 21 -6.05 -14.73 13.93
C GLU A 21 -4.93 -15.00 12.92
N LEU A 22 -5.12 -14.55 11.66
CA LEU A 22 -4.12 -14.71 10.62
C LEU A 22 -2.85 -13.92 10.90
N TRP A 23 -2.97 -12.69 11.39
CA TRP A 23 -1.81 -11.91 11.80
C TRP A 23 -1.05 -12.61 12.94
N GLN A 24 -1.76 -13.10 13.96
CA GLN A 24 -1.16 -13.85 15.07
C GLN A 24 -0.45 -15.11 14.59
N ALA A 25 -0.99 -15.81 13.59
CA ALA A 25 -0.34 -16.97 12.98
C ALA A 25 0.95 -16.62 12.21
N LEU A 26 1.12 -15.37 11.76
CA LEU A 26 2.34 -14.90 11.09
C LEU A 26 3.42 -14.41 12.06
N LEU A 27 3.07 -13.97 13.28
CA LEU A 27 4.03 -13.48 14.28
C LEU A 27 5.15 -14.48 14.63
N PRO A 28 4.89 -15.79 14.80
CA PRO A 28 5.95 -16.77 15.05
C PRO A 28 6.96 -16.89 13.91
N ARG A 29 6.53 -16.68 12.65
CA ARG A 29 7.39 -16.78 11.46
C ARG A 29 8.37 -15.62 11.30
N ARG A 30 8.12 -14.47 11.96
CA ARG A 30 9.09 -13.37 12.06
C ARG A 30 10.42 -13.78 12.71
N LYS A 31 10.42 -14.84 13.52
CA LYS A 31 11.61 -15.33 14.21
C LYS A 31 12.34 -16.38 13.35
N GLY A 32 12.93 -15.93 12.25
CA GLY A 32 13.98 -16.68 11.53
C GLY A 32 13.57 -17.40 10.24
N GLU A 33 12.31 -17.33 9.82
CA GLU A 33 11.89 -17.82 8.50
C GLU A 33 11.91 -16.70 7.46
N LYS A 34 12.35 -17.01 6.23
CA LYS A 34 12.25 -16.06 5.10
C LYS A 34 10.79 -15.80 4.74
N ALA A 35 10.49 -14.57 4.36
CA ALA A 35 9.18 -14.22 3.83
C ALA A 35 8.91 -14.97 2.52
N THR A 36 7.67 -15.40 2.35
CA THR A 36 7.14 -15.93 1.09
C THR A 36 6.09 -14.97 0.52
N ALA A 37 5.81 -15.08 -0.79
CA ALA A 37 4.75 -14.31 -1.44
C ALA A 37 3.39 -14.42 -0.72
N ASP A 38 3.07 -15.60 -0.18
CA ASP A 38 1.87 -15.80 0.62
C ASP A 38 1.90 -15.04 1.94
N THR A 39 3.03 -15.03 2.65
CA THR A 39 3.13 -14.25 3.90
C THR A 39 3.05 -12.75 3.63
N ALA A 40 3.67 -12.25 2.56
CA ALA A 40 3.57 -10.84 2.16
C ALA A 40 2.12 -10.47 1.82
N ARG A 41 1.43 -11.32 1.04
CA ARG A 41 0.02 -11.15 0.66
C ARG A 41 -0.90 -11.13 1.89
N ILE A 42 -0.79 -12.11 2.79
CA ILE A 42 -1.63 -12.17 4.00
C ILE A 42 -1.38 -10.95 4.89
N ALA A 43 -0.12 -10.57 5.11
CA ALA A 43 0.23 -9.40 5.92
C ALA A 43 -0.33 -8.11 5.32
N ARG A 44 -0.19 -7.90 4.00
CA ARG A 44 -0.76 -6.73 3.29
C ARG A 44 -2.25 -6.64 3.52
N GLU A 45 -2.96 -7.74 3.31
CA GLU A 45 -4.40 -7.70 3.43
C GLU A 45 -4.89 -7.51 4.87
N CYS A 46 -4.24 -8.15 5.84
CA CYS A 46 -4.52 -7.92 7.26
C CYS A 46 -4.30 -6.44 7.62
N GLY A 47 -3.17 -5.87 7.19
CA GLY A 47 -2.85 -4.46 7.39
C GLY A 47 -3.89 -3.53 6.77
N ARG A 48 -4.33 -3.82 5.53
CA ARG A 48 -5.36 -3.06 4.83
C ARG A 48 -6.71 -3.09 5.58
N LEU A 49 -7.13 -4.27 6.04
CA LEU A 49 -8.37 -4.41 6.80
C LEU A 49 -8.29 -3.70 8.16
N LEU A 50 -7.17 -3.83 8.87
CA LEU A 50 -6.94 -3.12 10.14
C LEU A 50 -6.92 -1.60 9.95
N HIS A 51 -6.30 -1.11 8.87
CA HIS A 51 -6.34 0.32 8.51
C HIS A 51 -7.77 0.79 8.24
N TYR A 52 -8.54 0.05 7.44
CA TYR A 52 -9.94 0.37 7.16
C TYR A 52 -10.80 0.43 8.44
N LEU A 53 -10.57 -0.51 9.36
CA LEU A 53 -11.24 -0.59 10.65
C LEU A 53 -10.62 0.32 11.73
N ARG A 54 -9.63 1.16 11.36
CA ARG A 54 -8.93 2.11 12.24
C ARG A 54 -8.41 1.47 13.52
N ARG A 55 -7.86 0.26 13.41
CA ARG A 55 -7.33 -0.48 14.56
C ARG A 55 -5.91 0.02 14.91
N PRO A 56 -5.56 0.16 16.20
CA PRO A 56 -4.23 0.66 16.61
C PRO A 56 -3.05 -0.15 16.04
N LEU A 57 -3.25 -1.45 15.82
CA LEU A 57 -2.22 -2.35 15.31
C LEU A 57 -1.94 -2.19 13.80
N ALA A 58 -2.74 -1.39 13.07
CA ALA A 58 -2.61 -1.28 11.62
C ALA A 58 -1.21 -0.86 11.16
N LYS A 59 -0.59 0.11 11.85
CA LYS A 59 0.76 0.59 11.53
C LYS A 59 1.78 -0.55 11.54
N GLU A 60 1.87 -1.28 12.66
CA GLU A 60 2.86 -2.36 12.83
C GLU A 60 2.70 -3.47 11.78
N VAL A 61 1.46 -3.82 11.44
CA VAL A 61 1.17 -4.85 10.43
C VAL A 61 1.52 -4.38 9.03
N LEU A 62 1.26 -3.11 8.72
CA LEU A 62 1.60 -2.52 7.42
C LEU A 62 3.11 -2.35 7.26
N GLU A 63 3.83 -1.99 8.32
CA GLU A 63 5.31 -2.00 8.33
C GLU A 63 5.85 -3.41 8.07
N ALA A 64 5.24 -4.43 8.68
CA ALA A 64 5.55 -5.83 8.42
C ALA A 64 5.34 -6.22 6.97
N ALA A 65 4.17 -5.89 6.44
CA ALA A 65 3.78 -6.19 5.08
C ALA A 65 4.74 -5.52 4.09
N CYS A 66 5.15 -4.27 4.36
CA CYS A 66 6.10 -3.54 3.53
C CYS A 66 7.46 -4.24 3.52
N ALA A 67 7.97 -4.64 4.69
CA ALA A 67 9.22 -5.38 4.80
C ALA A 67 9.17 -6.73 4.07
N TYR A 68 8.09 -7.49 4.22
CA TYR A 68 7.91 -8.75 3.49
C TYR A 68 7.79 -8.55 1.98
N SER A 69 7.10 -7.50 1.53
CA SER A 69 7.02 -7.17 0.11
C SER A 69 8.40 -6.85 -0.47
N ILE A 70 9.24 -6.12 0.28
CA ILE A 70 10.63 -5.84 -0.14
C ILE A 70 11.45 -7.12 -0.20
N GLU A 71 11.35 -7.99 0.81
CA GLU A 71 12.11 -9.25 0.86
C GLU A 71 11.75 -10.20 -0.29
N VAL A 72 10.46 -10.28 -0.64
CA VAL A 72 9.97 -11.23 -1.66
C VAL A 72 10.06 -10.67 -3.07
N HIS A 73 9.66 -9.41 -3.27
CA HIS A 73 9.46 -8.81 -4.60
C HIS A 73 10.51 -7.74 -4.93
N GLY A 74 11.32 -7.33 -3.95
CA GLY A 74 12.29 -6.26 -4.10
C GLY A 74 11.73 -4.86 -3.78
N ARG A 75 12.64 -3.90 -3.57
CA ARG A 75 12.30 -2.51 -3.18
C ARG A 75 11.49 -1.75 -4.24
N HIS A 76 11.68 -2.09 -5.51
CA HIS A 76 11.06 -1.42 -6.65
C HIS A 76 9.82 -2.17 -7.17
N SER A 77 9.14 -2.92 -6.30
CA SER A 77 7.96 -3.72 -6.64
C SER A 77 6.66 -2.96 -6.46
N VAL A 78 5.68 -3.29 -7.31
CA VAL A 78 4.30 -2.77 -7.20
C VAL A 78 3.66 -3.24 -5.89
N GLU A 79 3.97 -4.45 -5.44
CA GLU A 79 3.49 -5.03 -4.19
C GLU A 79 3.87 -4.17 -2.99
N ARG A 80 5.11 -3.70 -2.91
CA ARG A 80 5.54 -2.75 -1.88
C ARG A 80 4.77 -1.43 -2.00
N ALA A 81 4.66 -0.87 -3.20
CA ALA A 81 3.99 0.43 -3.39
C ALA A 81 2.50 0.38 -2.99
N LEU A 82 1.81 -0.73 -3.26
CA LEU A 82 0.44 -0.97 -2.82
C LEU A 82 0.30 -1.04 -1.30
N VAL A 83 1.26 -1.65 -0.59
CA VAL A 83 1.27 -1.60 0.88
C VAL A 83 1.47 -0.17 1.37
N MET A 84 2.37 0.58 0.72
CA MET A 84 2.66 1.97 1.09
C MET A 84 1.41 2.85 1.03
N GLY A 85 0.48 2.61 0.10
CA GLY A 85 -0.79 3.35 0.03
C GLY A 85 -1.60 3.31 1.32
N CYS A 86 -1.52 2.23 2.10
CA CYS A 86 -2.16 2.13 3.41
C CYS A 86 -1.25 2.57 4.57
N LEU A 87 0.08 2.45 4.39
CA LEU A 87 1.07 2.77 5.42
C LEU A 87 1.38 4.27 5.51
N ALA A 88 1.33 4.99 4.38
CA ALA A 88 1.71 6.41 4.28
C ALA A 88 1.07 7.34 5.33
N PRO A 89 -0.22 7.19 5.71
CA PRO A 89 -0.83 8.00 6.78
C PRO A 89 -0.21 7.82 8.17
N TYR A 90 0.62 6.79 8.38
CA TYR A 90 1.24 6.47 9.66
C TYR A 90 2.74 6.81 9.72
N LEU A 91 3.30 7.32 8.62
CA LEU A 91 4.72 7.65 8.53
C LEU A 91 5.04 8.90 9.35
N ASP A 92 6.27 8.95 9.84
CA ASP A 92 6.76 10.10 10.60
C ASP A 92 7.00 11.29 9.67
N LEU A 93 6.93 12.50 10.21
CA LEU A 93 7.10 13.76 9.48
C LEU A 93 8.58 14.02 9.14
N THR A 94 9.12 13.27 8.19
CA THR A 94 10.53 13.30 7.80
C THR A 94 10.73 13.31 6.30
N ASP A 95 11.89 13.78 5.85
CA ASP A 95 12.28 13.74 4.43
C ASP A 95 12.40 12.30 3.91
N ALA A 96 12.84 11.37 4.76
CA ALA A 96 12.89 9.95 4.40
C ALA A 96 11.49 9.38 4.08
N SER A 97 10.45 9.81 4.80
CA SER A 97 9.07 9.44 4.51
C SER A 97 8.60 10.01 3.17
N VAL A 98 8.94 11.28 2.89
CA VAL A 98 8.63 11.94 1.60
C VAL A 98 9.31 11.20 0.45
N GLU A 99 10.59 10.85 0.57
CA GLU A 99 11.34 10.09 -0.43
C GLU A 99 10.74 8.68 -0.62
N ALA A 100 10.42 7.99 0.47
CA ALA A 100 9.83 6.65 0.41
C ALA A 100 8.45 6.65 -0.27
N ILE A 101 7.64 7.69 -0.07
CA ILE A 101 6.37 7.88 -0.79
C ILE A 101 6.64 8.15 -2.27
N GLU A 102 7.57 9.05 -2.59
CA GLU A 102 7.90 9.41 -3.98
C GLU A 102 8.36 8.21 -4.79
N GLU A 103 9.24 7.38 -4.23
CA GLU A 103 9.67 6.12 -4.87
C GLU A 103 8.47 5.24 -5.23
N CYS A 104 7.50 5.10 -4.32
CA CYS A 104 6.31 4.30 -4.55
C CYS A 104 5.39 4.90 -5.62
N VAL A 105 5.26 6.23 -5.67
CA VAL A 105 4.50 6.92 -6.73
C VAL A 105 5.12 6.64 -8.10
N VAL A 106 6.45 6.76 -8.22
CA VAL A 106 7.18 6.48 -9.47
C VAL A 106 6.98 5.03 -9.92
N ILE A 107 7.12 4.06 -9.01
CA ILE A 107 6.89 2.63 -9.32
C ILE A 107 5.50 2.39 -9.90
N LEU A 108 4.48 3.04 -9.34
CA LEU A 108 3.09 2.87 -9.79
C LEU A 108 2.82 3.58 -11.12
N ASP A 109 3.40 4.77 -11.31
CA ASP A 109 3.24 5.52 -12.57
C ASP A 109 3.96 4.85 -13.73
N ASP A 110 5.15 4.29 -13.50
CA ASP A 110 5.86 3.46 -14.47
C ASP A 110 5.02 2.24 -14.86
N LYS A 111 4.38 1.58 -13.88
CA LYS A 111 3.49 0.45 -14.14
C LYS A 111 2.25 0.85 -14.94
N LEU A 112 1.68 2.01 -14.65
CA LEU A 112 0.52 2.57 -15.36
C LEU A 112 0.85 3.01 -16.80
N SER A 113 2.09 3.41 -17.04
CA SER A 113 2.57 3.91 -18.34
C SER A 113 3.23 2.82 -19.19
N SER A 114 3.50 1.65 -18.61
CA SER A 114 4.14 0.52 -19.28
C SER A 114 3.26 -0.07 -20.39
N MET A 115 3.72 0.05 -21.63
CA MET A 115 3.06 -0.56 -22.81
C MET A 115 3.07 -2.09 -22.80
N GLU A 116 3.94 -2.72 -22.00
CA GLU A 116 4.09 -4.18 -21.93
C GLU A 116 3.08 -4.86 -21.00
N VAL A 117 2.28 -4.08 -20.26
CA VAL A 117 1.38 -4.60 -19.22
C VAL A 117 -0.05 -4.17 -19.54
N VAL A 118 -0.91 -5.13 -19.87
CA VAL A 118 -2.35 -4.89 -19.99
C VAL A 118 -2.98 -5.01 -18.61
N LEU A 119 -3.36 -3.87 -18.02
CA LEU A 119 -4.09 -3.81 -16.76
C LEU A 119 -5.59 -3.87 -17.03
N SER A 120 -6.31 -4.62 -16.20
CA SER A 120 -7.78 -4.51 -16.14
C SER A 120 -8.23 -3.13 -15.65
N LYS A 121 -9.51 -2.84 -15.81
CA LYS A 121 -10.12 -1.59 -15.33
C LYS A 121 -9.97 -1.45 -13.82
N GLU A 122 -10.20 -2.53 -13.08
CA GLU A 122 -10.10 -2.60 -11.62
C GLU A 122 -8.64 -2.45 -11.14
N GLU A 123 -7.69 -3.09 -11.81
CA GLU A 123 -6.26 -2.93 -11.48
C GLU A 123 -5.80 -1.49 -11.73
N THR A 124 -6.16 -0.92 -12.88
CA THR A 124 -5.83 0.47 -13.20
C THR A 124 -6.40 1.42 -12.16
N LYS A 125 -7.67 1.22 -11.76
CA LYS A 125 -8.32 2.00 -10.72
C LYS A 125 -7.59 1.89 -9.37
N MET A 126 -7.24 0.67 -8.95
CA MET A 126 -6.49 0.45 -7.71
C MET A 126 -5.13 1.15 -7.71
N LEU A 127 -4.37 1.09 -8.81
CA LEU A 127 -3.08 1.77 -8.91
C LEU A 127 -3.25 3.29 -8.83
N LEU A 128 -4.22 3.86 -9.54
CA LEU A 128 -4.52 5.29 -9.51
C LEU A 128 -5.00 5.78 -8.13
N GLU A 129 -5.88 5.04 -7.48
CA GLU A 129 -6.31 5.34 -6.10
C GLU A 129 -5.11 5.33 -5.14
N THR A 130 -4.19 4.39 -5.32
CA THR A 130 -2.96 4.32 -4.52
C THR A 130 -2.05 5.52 -4.78
N VAL A 131 -1.82 5.89 -6.05
CA VAL A 131 -1.06 7.10 -6.42
C VAL A 131 -1.68 8.35 -5.81
N PHE A 132 -3.01 8.48 -5.85
CA PHE A 132 -3.73 9.60 -5.26
C PHE A 132 -3.47 9.71 -3.75
N VAL A 133 -3.66 8.62 -3.01
CA VAL A 133 -3.45 8.59 -1.55
C VAL A 133 -2.01 8.91 -1.20
N LEU A 134 -1.04 8.29 -1.88
CA LEU A 134 0.39 8.56 -1.66
C LEU A 134 0.72 10.04 -1.88
N THR A 135 0.25 10.61 -2.99
CA THR A 135 0.47 12.02 -3.33
C THR A 135 -0.15 12.96 -2.31
N MET A 136 -1.36 12.66 -1.83
CA MET A 136 -2.01 13.40 -0.74
C MET A 136 -1.17 13.37 0.55
N CYS A 137 -0.72 12.19 0.97
CA CYS A 137 0.11 12.03 2.17
C CYS A 137 1.44 12.76 2.05
N LYS A 138 2.10 12.72 0.88
CA LYS A 138 3.31 13.51 0.61
C LYS A 138 3.07 15.01 0.83
N GLY A 139 1.98 15.55 0.28
CA GLY A 139 1.60 16.95 0.45
C GLY A 139 1.30 17.33 1.90
N GLN A 140 0.62 16.44 2.64
CA GLN A 140 0.34 16.63 4.07
C GLN A 140 1.64 16.67 4.89
N ILE A 141 2.53 15.69 4.71
CA ILE A 141 3.81 15.64 5.42
C ILE A 141 4.62 16.91 5.16
N LEU A 142 4.75 17.34 3.91
CA LEU A 142 5.46 18.57 3.57
C LEU A 142 4.87 19.80 4.26
N THR A 143 3.53 19.90 4.28
CA THR A 143 2.81 21.01 4.91
C THR A 143 3.05 21.02 6.42
N GLU A 144 2.93 19.87 7.08
CA GLU A 144 3.14 19.72 8.53
C GLU A 144 4.60 19.95 8.94
N MET A 145 5.55 19.65 8.06
CA MET A 145 6.96 20.00 8.23
C MET A 145 7.26 21.50 7.99
N GLY A 146 6.26 22.32 7.65
CA GLY A 146 6.43 23.74 7.34
C GLY A 146 7.14 24.01 6.01
N LYS A 147 7.20 23.01 5.11
CA LYS A 147 7.79 23.12 3.78
C LYS A 147 6.73 23.57 2.77
N LYS A 148 7.18 24.26 1.73
CA LYS A 148 6.31 24.62 0.61
C LYS A 148 5.94 23.35 -0.16
N THR A 149 4.64 23.06 -0.29
CA THR A 149 4.11 22.01 -1.16
C THR A 149 4.33 22.40 -2.63
N PRO A 150 5.08 21.62 -3.42
CA PRO A 150 5.30 21.90 -4.83
C PRO A 150 3.99 21.85 -5.64
N GLU A 151 3.88 22.71 -6.67
CA GLU A 151 2.73 22.70 -7.59
C GLU A 151 2.56 21.35 -8.31
N SER A 152 3.65 20.62 -8.53
CA SER A 152 3.62 19.28 -9.14
C SER A 152 2.79 18.28 -8.35
N ILE A 153 2.65 18.44 -7.02
CA ILE A 153 1.76 17.59 -6.20
C ILE A 153 0.30 17.85 -6.59
N TRP A 154 -0.10 19.10 -6.73
CA TRP A 154 -1.47 19.46 -7.13
C TRP A 154 -1.79 18.99 -8.54
N SER A 155 -0.89 19.23 -9.50
CA SER A 155 -1.06 18.76 -10.87
C SER A 155 -1.18 17.24 -10.94
N LEU A 156 -0.40 16.49 -10.15
CA LEU A 156 -0.50 15.04 -10.11
C LEU A 156 -1.83 14.57 -9.52
N LEU A 157 -2.34 15.22 -8.47
CA LEU A 157 -3.65 14.91 -7.89
C LEU A 157 -4.79 15.14 -8.89
N GLU A 158 -4.80 16.30 -9.55
CA GLU A 158 -5.82 16.65 -10.56
C GLU A 158 -5.81 15.68 -11.74
N ASN A 159 -4.61 15.36 -12.26
CA ASN A 159 -4.46 14.40 -13.35
C ASN A 159 -4.91 12.99 -12.94
N THR A 160 -4.56 12.55 -11.74
CA THR A 160 -4.96 11.23 -11.22
C THR A 160 -6.47 11.15 -11.02
N GLU A 161 -7.08 12.20 -10.47
CA GLU A 161 -8.54 12.28 -10.30
C GLU A 161 -9.28 12.27 -11.65
N ALA A 162 -8.78 13.00 -12.65
CA ALA A 162 -9.34 13.01 -14.00
C ALA A 162 -9.30 11.60 -14.63
N ARG A 163 -8.18 10.87 -14.49
CA ARG A 163 -8.05 9.49 -14.95
C ARG A 163 -9.02 8.55 -14.22
N LEU A 164 -9.18 8.69 -12.90
CA LEU A 164 -10.13 7.90 -12.12
C LEU A 164 -11.59 8.13 -12.57
N LYS A 165 -11.96 9.36 -12.92
CA LYS A 165 -13.31 9.69 -13.42
C LYS A 165 -13.62 9.01 -14.77
N GLN A 166 -12.62 8.80 -15.62
CA GLN A 166 -12.77 8.10 -16.90
C GLN A 166 -12.98 6.58 -16.72
N LEU A 167 -12.63 6.03 -15.55
CA LEU A 167 -12.82 4.63 -15.20
C LEU A 167 -14.10 4.37 -14.41
N ASN A 168 -14.98 5.35 -14.18
CA ASN A 168 -16.29 5.09 -13.57
C ASN A 168 -17.34 5.03 -14.66
#